data_AF-A0A368UN20-F1
#
_entry.id   AF-A0A368UN20-F1
#
_cell.length_a   1.000
_cell.length_b   1.000
_cell.length_c   1.000
_cell.angle_alpha   90.00
_cell.angle_beta   90.00
_cell.angle_gamma   90.00
#
_symmetry.space_group_name_H-M   'P 1'
#
loop_
_entity.id
_entity.type
_entity.pdbx_description
1 polymer ?
#
loop_
_entity_poly.entity_id
_entity_poly.type
_entity_poly.pdbx_seq_one_letter_code
_entity_poly.pdbx_strand_id
1 'polypeptide(L)'
;MELLCPAGSMPALKAAIENGADAVYVGLKDETNARHFAGLNLDQAGLTEAVRFAHSHGKKLHVAINTFAHADSWENWRKAVDMAVKCGADVLILADIAVLAYAAERYPQVELHLSVQASATNAAAIEFYQQFHVKRVVLPRVLSMNQVRTLARTTDVDLEVFAFGSLCIMAEGRCYLSSYMTGESPNTAGACSPAKYVRWDEHEDGSLESRLNNILIDTFAPNETAGYPTLCKGRFTVGEDTYHALEEPTSLNTLSLLPELHKEGIVSLKIEGRQRSPAYVAQLTRVWRQAIDKVLADPANFAVQPDWNTTLAGLSEGSQTTLGAYHRKWK
;
A
#
# COMPACT_ATOMS: atom_id res chain seq x y z
N MET A 1 -14.91 9.52 6.86
CA MET A 1 -13.90 8.51 6.50
C MET A 1 -13.26 8.97 5.19
N GLU A 2 -11.96 9.22 5.22
CA GLU A 2 -11.15 9.69 4.09
C GLU A 2 -10.84 8.53 3.13
N LEU A 3 -10.96 8.77 1.82
CA LEU A 3 -10.44 7.88 0.79
C LEU A 3 -9.08 8.38 0.30
N LEU A 4 -8.01 7.67 0.68
CA LEU A 4 -6.63 7.97 0.31
C LEU A 4 -6.19 7.10 -0.89
N CYS A 5 -6.10 7.71 -2.07
CA CYS A 5 -5.80 7.00 -3.32
C CYS A 5 -4.33 7.12 -3.76
N PRO A 6 -3.74 6.06 -4.35
CA PRO A 6 -2.37 6.07 -4.84
C PRO A 6 -2.25 6.80 -6.18
N ALA A 7 -1.13 7.48 -6.39
CA ALA A 7 -0.74 7.95 -7.71
C ALA A 7 0.78 7.84 -7.91
N GLY A 8 1.18 7.09 -8.95
CA GLY A 8 2.58 7.06 -9.41
C GLY A 8 2.86 8.03 -10.57
N SER A 9 1.87 8.80 -11.02
CA SER A 9 2.01 9.74 -12.13
C SER A 9 0.93 10.83 -12.05
N MET A 10 1.15 11.96 -12.74
CA MET A 10 0.15 13.03 -12.84
C MET A 10 -1.20 12.55 -13.41
N PRO A 11 -1.27 11.73 -14.48
CA PRO A 11 -2.53 11.17 -14.97
C PRO A 11 -3.27 10.33 -13.93
N ALA A 12 -2.56 9.49 -13.15
CA ALA A 12 -3.18 8.70 -12.09
C ALA A 12 -3.71 9.58 -10.95
N LEU A 13 -2.99 10.65 -10.61
CA LEU A 13 -3.42 11.64 -9.62
C LEU A 13 -4.72 12.34 -10.03
N LYS A 14 -4.79 12.81 -11.29
CA LYS A 14 -6.01 13.44 -11.84
C LYS A 14 -7.18 12.46 -11.82
N ALA A 15 -6.94 11.24 -12.29
CA ALA A 15 -7.93 10.16 -12.28
C ALA A 15 -8.47 9.87 -10.87
N ALA A 16 -7.62 9.82 -9.84
CA ALA A 16 -8.08 9.64 -8.46
C ALA A 16 -8.98 10.79 -7.99
N ILE A 17 -8.53 12.04 -8.15
CA ILE A 17 -9.28 13.22 -7.68
C ILE A 17 -10.63 13.34 -8.39
N GLU A 18 -10.64 13.21 -9.72
CA GLU A 18 -11.85 13.31 -10.55
C GLU A 18 -12.89 12.20 -10.25
N ASN A 19 -12.46 11.09 -9.63
CA ASN A 19 -13.32 9.96 -9.28
C ASN A 19 -13.68 9.91 -7.79
N GLY A 20 -13.34 10.94 -7.01
CA GLY A 20 -13.83 11.11 -5.64
C GLY A 20 -12.83 10.82 -4.53
N ALA A 21 -11.53 10.76 -4.81
CA ALA A 21 -10.52 10.72 -3.75
C ALA A 21 -10.64 11.97 -2.84
N ASP A 22 -10.48 11.78 -1.53
CA ASP A 22 -10.41 12.88 -0.56
C ASP A 22 -8.97 13.40 -0.46
N ALA A 23 -8.01 12.49 -0.60
CA ALA A 23 -6.59 12.77 -0.67
C ALA A 23 -5.90 11.80 -1.62
N VAL A 24 -4.75 12.23 -2.14
CA VAL A 24 -3.89 11.42 -3.00
C VAL A 24 -2.52 11.29 -2.38
N TYR A 25 -1.88 10.12 -2.48
CA TYR A 25 -0.50 9.96 -2.06
C TYR A 25 0.43 9.56 -3.22
N VAL A 26 1.60 10.21 -3.24
CA VAL A 26 2.64 10.03 -4.26
C VAL A 26 3.95 9.59 -3.62
N GLY A 27 4.88 9.11 -4.44
CA GLY A 27 6.28 8.93 -4.08
C GLY A 27 7.17 9.90 -4.86
N LEU A 28 8.46 9.92 -4.51
CA LEU A 28 9.51 10.66 -5.21
C LEU A 28 10.27 9.75 -6.17
N LYS A 29 10.92 10.34 -7.19
CA LYS A 29 11.77 9.62 -8.16
C LYS A 29 13.16 9.27 -7.56
N ASP A 30 13.15 8.63 -6.40
CA ASP A 30 14.35 8.24 -5.65
C ASP A 30 14.05 7.05 -4.73
N GLU A 31 15.07 6.55 -4.03
CA GLU A 31 15.01 5.39 -3.14
C GLU A 31 14.22 5.63 -1.84
N THR A 32 13.76 6.86 -1.57
CA THR A 32 13.17 7.20 -0.28
C THR A 32 11.78 6.62 -0.06
N ASN A 33 11.20 5.94 -1.06
CA ASN A 33 9.89 5.32 -0.97
C ASN A 33 9.85 3.88 -1.51
N ALA A 34 9.00 3.05 -0.89
CA ALA A 34 8.96 1.60 -1.11
C ALA A 34 8.38 1.14 -2.47
N ARG A 35 8.12 2.07 -3.39
CA ARG A 35 7.57 1.83 -4.74
C ARG A 35 8.29 2.70 -5.77
N HIS A 36 9.62 2.83 -5.66
CA HIS A 36 10.42 3.54 -6.65
C HIS A 36 10.67 2.69 -7.89
N PHE A 37 9.63 2.51 -8.69
CA PHE A 37 9.80 1.87 -9.99
C PHE A 37 10.29 2.88 -11.03
N ALA A 38 11.11 2.42 -11.96
CA ALA A 38 11.49 3.20 -13.12
C ALA A 38 10.25 3.70 -13.88
N GLY A 39 10.24 4.98 -14.25
CA GLY A 39 9.12 5.60 -14.99
C GLY A 39 7.92 6.04 -14.16
N LEU A 40 7.94 5.81 -12.83
CA LEU A 40 6.91 6.28 -11.90
C LEU A 40 7.46 7.36 -10.95
N ASN A 41 6.56 7.89 -10.13
CA ASN A 41 6.77 8.91 -9.13
C ASN A 41 7.09 10.29 -9.72
N LEU A 42 7.17 11.29 -8.84
CA LEU A 42 7.31 12.68 -9.21
C LEU A 42 8.70 13.19 -8.85
N ASP A 43 9.28 13.99 -9.74
CA ASP A 43 10.39 14.87 -9.38
C ASP A 43 9.81 16.17 -8.76
N GLN A 44 10.69 17.11 -8.41
CA GLN A 44 10.28 18.38 -7.79
C GLN A 44 9.26 19.17 -8.63
N ALA A 45 9.42 19.20 -9.96
CA ALA A 45 8.52 19.93 -10.85
C ALA A 45 7.14 19.24 -10.88
N GLY A 46 7.13 17.92 -11.06
CA GLY A 46 5.91 17.12 -11.00
C GLY A 46 5.20 17.21 -9.65
N LEU A 47 5.95 17.22 -8.54
CA LEU A 47 5.38 17.35 -7.20
C LEU A 47 4.72 18.72 -7.00
N THR A 48 5.37 19.79 -7.47
CA THR A 48 4.80 21.14 -7.41
C THR A 48 3.50 21.24 -8.22
N GLU A 49 3.45 20.61 -9.40
CA GLU A 49 2.21 20.52 -10.20
C GLU A 49 1.12 19.70 -9.49
N ALA A 50 1.49 18.57 -8.89
CA ALA A 50 0.58 17.71 -8.14
C ALA A 50 -0.06 18.42 -6.95
N VAL A 51 0.74 19.14 -6.15
CA VAL A 51 0.25 19.95 -5.02
C VAL A 51 -0.75 20.98 -5.53
N ARG A 52 -0.36 21.78 -6.53
CA ARG A 52 -1.22 22.81 -7.11
C ARG A 52 -2.55 22.23 -7.62
N PHE A 53 -2.51 21.10 -8.31
CA PHE A 53 -3.72 20.45 -8.84
C PHE A 53 -4.61 19.90 -7.72
N ALA A 54 -4.04 19.25 -6.70
CA ALA A 54 -4.81 18.74 -5.56
C ALA A 54 -5.50 19.90 -4.82
N HIS A 55 -4.76 20.96 -4.51
CA HIS A 55 -5.27 22.13 -3.82
C HIS A 55 -6.34 22.88 -4.63
N SER A 56 -6.21 22.98 -5.96
CA SER A 56 -7.24 23.60 -6.80
C SER A 56 -8.57 22.83 -6.81
N HIS A 57 -8.58 21.57 -6.37
CA HIS A 57 -9.78 20.74 -6.19
C HIS A 57 -10.19 20.60 -4.71
N GLY A 58 -9.55 21.34 -3.80
CA GLY A 58 -9.79 21.24 -2.36
C GLY A 58 -9.39 19.88 -1.77
N LYS A 59 -8.45 19.17 -2.39
CA LYS A 59 -7.95 17.86 -1.97
C LYS A 59 -6.54 17.97 -1.42
N LYS A 60 -6.16 17.04 -0.54
CA LYS A 60 -4.82 16.97 0.05
C LYS A 60 -3.87 16.11 -0.77
N LEU A 61 -2.59 16.46 -0.75
CA LEU A 61 -1.49 15.67 -1.29
C LEU A 61 -0.60 15.16 -0.15
N HIS A 62 -0.47 13.84 -0.06
CA HIS A 62 0.44 13.17 0.86
C HIS A 62 1.70 12.68 0.11
N VAL A 63 2.88 12.77 0.72
CA VAL A 63 4.12 12.27 0.13
C VAL A 63 4.67 11.14 0.98
N ALA A 64 4.90 9.98 0.37
CA ALA A 64 5.55 8.86 1.03
C ALA A 64 7.07 8.97 0.91
N ILE A 65 7.73 9.09 2.06
CA ILE A 65 9.19 9.06 2.24
C ILE A 65 9.44 7.99 3.30
N ASN A 66 9.02 6.77 2.97
CA ASN A 66 8.63 5.79 3.96
C ASN A 66 9.57 4.60 4.08
N THR A 67 10.76 4.68 3.50
CA THR A 67 11.82 3.66 3.60
C THR A 67 12.85 4.05 4.66
N PHE A 68 13.64 3.06 5.07
CA PHE A 68 14.72 3.26 6.06
C PHE A 68 16.01 3.76 5.43
N ALA A 69 16.57 4.82 6.01
CA ALA A 69 17.78 5.45 5.52
C ALA A 69 19.02 4.60 5.83
N HIS A 70 19.95 4.52 4.88
CA HIS A 70 21.27 3.93 5.14
C HIS A 70 22.23 5.01 5.64
N ALA A 71 23.21 4.62 6.46
CA ALA A 71 24.15 5.56 7.07
C ALA A 71 24.83 6.48 6.05
N ASP A 72 25.25 5.92 4.91
CA ASP A 72 25.98 6.65 3.86
C ASP A 72 25.07 7.51 2.95
N SER A 73 23.74 7.33 3.04
CA SER A 73 22.77 8.01 2.18
C SER A 73 21.67 8.76 2.93
N TRP A 74 21.77 8.87 4.25
CA TRP A 74 20.86 9.63 5.14
C TRP A 74 20.48 11.02 4.59
N GLU A 75 21.44 11.71 3.96
CA GLU A 75 21.23 13.03 3.36
C GLU A 75 20.10 13.07 2.32
N ASN A 76 19.89 11.97 1.60
CA ASN A 76 18.85 11.89 0.57
C ASN A 76 17.45 11.95 1.18
N TRP A 77 17.23 11.32 2.34
CA TRP A 77 15.96 11.39 3.05
C TRP A 77 15.70 12.78 3.63
N ARG A 78 16.73 13.46 4.15
CA ARG A 78 16.59 14.86 4.60
C ARG A 78 16.19 15.78 3.46
N LYS A 79 16.86 15.66 2.31
CA LYS A 79 16.53 16.42 1.09
C LYS A 79 15.13 16.12 0.57
N ALA A 80 14.70 14.86 0.62
CA ALA A 80 13.35 14.47 0.25
C ALA A 80 12.28 15.12 1.15
N VAL A 81 12.49 15.12 2.47
CA VAL A 81 11.60 15.81 3.44
C VAL A 81 11.56 17.31 3.15
N ASP A 82 12.73 17.96 3.05
CA ASP A 82 12.84 19.41 2.79
C ASP A 82 12.15 19.78 1.46
N MET A 83 12.34 18.98 0.41
CA MET A 83 11.72 19.19 -0.91
C MET A 83 10.20 19.01 -0.84
N ALA A 84 9.71 17.95 -0.21
CA ALA A 84 8.28 17.68 -0.13
C ALA A 84 7.53 18.81 0.60
N VAL A 85 8.09 19.28 1.73
CA VAL A 85 7.54 20.41 2.48
C VAL A 85 7.61 21.70 1.66
N LYS A 86 8.76 21.98 1.02
CA LYS A 86 8.92 23.19 0.17
C LYS A 86 7.94 23.22 -1.01
N CYS A 87 7.60 22.08 -1.59
CA CYS A 87 6.61 21.98 -2.64
C CYS A 87 5.17 22.15 -2.15
N GLY A 88 4.94 22.09 -0.83
CA GLY A 88 3.62 22.28 -0.23
C GLY A 88 2.84 20.97 0.01
N ALA A 89 3.52 19.84 0.22
CA ALA A 89 2.86 18.62 0.67
C ALA A 89 2.12 18.84 1.99
N ASP A 90 0.87 18.36 2.07
CA ASP A 90 0.05 18.51 3.27
C ASP A 90 0.47 17.53 4.37
N VAL A 91 0.91 16.33 3.97
CA VAL A 91 1.25 15.23 4.87
C VAL A 91 2.52 14.52 4.38
N LEU A 92 3.38 14.13 5.32
CA LEU A 92 4.47 13.18 5.07
C LEU A 92 4.16 11.81 5.70
N ILE A 93 4.27 10.75 4.91
CA ILE A 93 4.11 9.37 5.38
C ILE A 93 5.51 8.77 5.59
N LEU A 94 5.93 8.60 6.84
CA LEU A 94 7.31 8.28 7.26
C LEU A 94 7.39 7.00 8.09
N ALA A 95 8.55 6.35 8.15
CA ALA A 95 8.73 5.10 8.92
C ALA A 95 9.99 5.10 9.79
N ASP A 96 11.09 5.58 9.21
CA ASP A 96 12.38 5.65 9.87
C ASP A 96 12.36 6.66 11.02
N ILE A 97 12.89 6.26 12.18
CA ILE A 97 12.87 7.07 13.40
C ILE A 97 13.70 8.35 13.27
N ALA A 98 14.82 8.33 12.54
CA ALA A 98 15.64 9.51 12.33
C ALA A 98 14.94 10.47 11.36
N VAL A 99 14.29 9.95 10.30
CA VAL A 99 13.49 10.76 9.36
C VAL A 99 12.30 11.40 10.07
N LEU A 100 11.61 10.64 10.93
CA LEU A 100 10.51 11.15 11.77
C LEU A 100 10.97 12.25 12.70
N ALA A 101 12.06 12.04 13.44
CA ALA A 101 12.65 13.05 14.33
C ALA A 101 13.02 14.32 13.57
N TYR A 102 13.72 14.17 12.44
CA TYR A 102 14.13 15.29 11.59
C TYR A 102 12.93 16.11 11.09
N ALA A 103 11.89 15.45 10.59
CA ALA A 103 10.69 16.12 10.11
C ALA A 103 9.93 16.84 11.24
N ALA A 104 9.77 16.19 12.40
CA ALA A 104 9.06 16.73 13.55
C ALA A 104 9.77 17.97 14.14
N GLU A 105 11.10 17.95 14.23
CA GLU A 105 11.89 19.07 14.76
C GLU A 105 11.94 20.26 13.79
N ARG A 106 12.14 19.99 12.49
CA ARG A 106 12.37 21.03 11.48
C ARG A 106 11.09 21.63 10.92
N TYR A 107 10.04 20.84 10.82
CA TYR A 107 8.76 21.22 10.20
C TYR A 107 7.57 20.86 11.10
N PRO A 108 7.48 21.41 12.33
CA PRO A 108 6.43 21.04 13.29
C PRO A 108 5.00 21.34 12.79
N GLN A 109 4.85 22.15 11.74
CA GLN A 109 3.58 22.45 11.09
C GLN A 109 3.12 21.41 10.06
N VAL A 110 4.00 20.56 9.54
CA VAL A 110 3.61 19.53 8.58
C VAL A 110 3.00 18.34 9.30
N GLU A 111 1.89 17.81 8.79
CA GLU A 111 1.24 16.66 9.38
C GLU A 111 2.05 15.39 9.08
N LEU A 112 2.34 14.59 10.10
CA LEU A 112 3.11 13.34 9.98
C LEU A 112 2.21 12.13 10.19
N HIS A 113 2.26 11.21 9.22
CA HIS A 113 1.61 9.90 9.30
C HIS A 113 2.67 8.81 9.44
N LEU A 114 2.46 7.89 10.39
CA LEU A 114 3.31 6.72 10.54
C LEU A 114 2.97 5.69 9.47
N SER A 115 3.93 5.42 8.61
CA SER A 115 3.83 4.41 7.57
C SER A 115 3.72 3.01 8.15
N VAL A 116 2.99 2.17 7.43
CA VAL A 116 2.89 0.73 7.69
C VAL A 116 4.26 0.03 7.78
N GLN A 117 5.29 0.59 7.13
CA GLN A 117 6.67 0.07 7.20
C GLN A 117 7.27 0.09 8.61
N ALA A 118 6.81 0.98 9.50
CA ALA A 118 7.21 0.98 10.91
C ALA A 118 6.71 -0.28 11.64
N SER A 119 5.65 -0.93 11.13
CA SER A 119 5.05 -2.14 11.70
C SER A 119 4.61 -1.99 13.17
N ALA A 120 4.02 -0.84 13.52
CA ALA A 120 3.40 -0.62 14.82
C ALA A 120 2.13 -1.48 14.96
N THR A 121 2.23 -2.59 15.72
CA THR A 121 1.18 -3.62 15.84
C THR A 121 0.47 -3.64 17.19
N ASN A 122 0.91 -2.81 18.14
CA ASN A 122 0.37 -2.73 19.50
C ASN A 122 0.37 -1.27 20.01
N ALA A 123 -0.37 -1.00 21.09
CA ALA A 123 -0.51 0.34 21.65
C ALA A 123 0.83 0.96 22.09
N ALA A 124 1.70 0.19 22.76
CA ALA A 124 3.01 0.68 23.22
C ALA A 124 3.91 1.15 22.05
N ALA A 125 3.89 0.44 20.92
CA ALA A 125 4.59 0.87 19.72
C ALA A 125 4.01 2.17 19.15
N ILE A 126 2.67 2.30 19.11
CA ILE A 126 1.99 3.53 18.66
C ILE A 126 2.34 4.70 19.58
N GLU A 127 2.22 4.53 20.89
CA GLU A 127 2.57 5.53 21.92
C GLU A 127 4.01 6.00 21.78
N PHE A 128 4.96 5.09 21.52
CA PHE A 128 6.35 5.46 21.26
C PHE A 128 6.47 6.44 20.09
N TYR A 129 5.76 6.20 18.97
CA TYR A 129 5.85 7.09 17.80
C TYR A 129 5.13 8.43 17.99
N GLN A 130 4.24 8.58 18.97
CA GLN A 130 3.57 9.86 19.24
C GLN A 130 4.53 10.98 19.67
N GLN A 131 5.73 10.64 20.16
CA GLN A 131 6.77 11.63 20.48
C GLN A 131 7.20 12.47 19.26
N PHE A 132 7.02 11.94 18.04
CA PHE A 132 7.30 12.65 16.78
C PHE A 132 6.08 13.43 16.26
N HIS A 133 5.07 13.67 17.10
CA HIS A 133 3.83 14.36 16.75
C HIS A 133 3.04 13.70 15.61
N VAL A 134 3.18 12.38 15.46
CA VAL A 134 2.40 11.58 14.51
C VAL A 134 0.91 11.79 14.76
N LYS A 135 0.18 12.19 13.71
CA LYS A 135 -1.27 12.42 13.76
C LYS A 135 -2.08 11.20 13.38
N ARG A 136 -1.53 10.33 12.51
CA ARG A 136 -2.21 9.15 11.99
C ARG A 136 -1.27 7.96 11.87
N VAL A 137 -1.73 6.76 12.18
CA VAL A 137 -0.97 5.51 12.02
C VAL A 137 -1.63 4.63 10.96
N VAL A 138 -0.84 4.24 9.94
CA VAL A 138 -1.25 3.23 8.95
C VAL A 138 -0.99 1.84 9.50
N LEU A 139 -2.06 1.12 9.85
CA LEU A 139 -1.98 -0.17 10.51
C LEU A 139 -1.47 -1.29 9.57
N PRO A 140 -0.61 -2.20 10.06
CA PRO A 140 -0.16 -3.38 9.31
C PRO A 140 -1.30 -4.32 8.94
N ARG A 141 -1.25 -4.88 7.72
CA ARG A 141 -2.28 -5.80 7.20
C ARG A 141 -2.23 -7.21 7.79
N VAL A 142 -1.30 -7.44 8.72
CA VAL A 142 -1.16 -8.67 9.50
C VAL A 142 -2.04 -8.67 10.76
N LEU A 143 -2.65 -7.54 11.10
CA LEU A 143 -3.57 -7.44 12.23
C LEU A 143 -4.96 -7.99 11.88
N SER A 144 -5.52 -8.79 12.80
CA SER A 144 -6.92 -9.18 12.75
C SER A 144 -7.84 -8.00 13.06
N MET A 145 -9.12 -8.10 12.66
CA MET A 145 -10.10 -7.04 12.95
C MET A 145 -10.30 -6.82 14.45
N ASN A 146 -10.16 -7.88 15.27
CA ASN A 146 -10.19 -7.75 16.74
C ASN A 146 -9.01 -6.95 17.29
N GLN A 147 -7.81 -7.11 16.71
CA GLN A 147 -6.64 -6.31 17.10
C GLN A 147 -6.81 -4.86 16.65
N VAL A 148 -7.31 -4.62 15.43
CA VAL A 148 -7.64 -3.25 14.96
C VAL A 148 -8.66 -2.58 15.88
N ARG A 149 -9.75 -3.28 16.24
CA ARG A 149 -10.72 -2.81 17.23
C ARG A 149 -10.09 -2.48 18.58
N THR A 150 -9.18 -3.33 19.05
CA THR A 150 -8.51 -3.10 20.34
C THR A 150 -7.70 -1.82 20.27
N LEU A 151 -6.87 -1.65 19.24
CA LEU A 151 -6.08 -0.45 19.02
C LEU A 151 -6.97 0.80 18.94
N ALA A 152 -8.04 0.76 18.15
CA ALA A 152 -8.98 1.87 18.00
C ALA A 152 -9.63 2.33 19.32
N ARG A 153 -9.70 1.44 20.32
CA ARG A 153 -10.25 1.76 21.65
C ARG A 153 -9.21 2.11 22.69
N THR A 154 -7.94 1.79 22.44
CA THR A 154 -6.84 1.98 23.40
C THR A 154 -5.88 3.09 23.00
N THR A 155 -6.01 3.67 21.81
CA THR A 155 -5.14 4.75 21.33
C THR A 155 -5.96 5.95 20.87
N ASP A 156 -5.47 7.15 21.15
CA ASP A 156 -6.11 8.41 20.74
C ASP A 156 -5.64 8.93 19.37
N VAL A 157 -4.72 8.21 18.70
CA VAL A 157 -4.24 8.59 17.36
C VAL A 157 -5.21 8.14 16.29
N ASP A 158 -5.33 8.91 15.21
CA ASP A 158 -6.12 8.51 14.06
C ASP A 158 -5.56 7.23 13.45
N LEU A 159 -6.43 6.27 13.12
CA LEU A 159 -6.05 5.01 12.51
C LEU A 159 -6.46 4.96 11.04
N GLU A 160 -5.55 4.48 10.20
CA GLU A 160 -5.73 4.22 8.78
C GLU A 160 -5.52 2.75 8.49
N VAL A 161 -6.38 2.16 7.66
CA VAL A 161 -6.24 0.77 7.21
C VAL A 161 -6.15 0.71 5.69
N PHE A 162 -5.52 -0.35 5.19
CA PHE A 162 -5.60 -0.65 3.76
C PHE A 162 -6.97 -1.21 3.41
N ALA A 163 -7.61 -0.60 2.42
CA ALA A 163 -8.91 -1.01 1.91
C ALA A 163 -8.81 -2.01 0.76
N PHE A 164 -7.89 -1.77 -0.17
CA PHE A 164 -7.69 -2.65 -1.33
C PHE A 164 -6.24 -2.69 -1.83
N GLY A 165 -5.83 -3.82 -2.40
CA GLY A 165 -4.60 -3.97 -3.20
C GLY A 165 -3.77 -5.19 -2.81
N SER A 166 -2.54 -5.31 -3.34
CA SER A 166 -1.75 -6.53 -3.16
C SER A 166 -1.38 -6.75 -1.69
N LEU A 167 -1.65 -7.96 -1.17
CA LEU A 167 -1.41 -8.32 0.23
C LEU A 167 0.07 -8.68 0.46
N CYS A 168 0.69 -8.02 1.45
CA CYS A 168 2.01 -8.40 1.95
C CYS A 168 1.83 -9.27 3.20
N ILE A 169 2.50 -10.43 3.24
CA ILE A 169 2.47 -11.34 4.40
C ILE A 169 3.70 -11.19 5.32
N MET A 170 4.67 -10.38 4.92
CA MET A 170 5.89 -10.12 5.68
C MET A 170 5.75 -8.79 6.46
N ALA A 171 6.81 -8.37 7.14
CA ALA A 171 6.91 -7.05 7.76
C ALA A 171 6.96 -5.92 6.72
N GLU A 172 5.85 -5.71 6.02
CA GLU A 172 5.46 -4.55 5.21
C GLU A 172 6.62 -3.84 4.49
N GLY A 173 7.08 -4.43 3.39
CA GLY A 173 8.19 -3.91 2.58
C GLY A 173 9.59 -4.33 3.05
N ARG A 174 9.72 -5.07 4.16
CA ARG A 174 10.98 -5.65 4.65
C ARG A 174 11.00 -7.17 4.48
N CYS A 175 10.96 -7.62 3.22
CA CYS A 175 10.89 -9.06 2.89
C CYS A 175 12.28 -9.68 2.75
N TYR A 176 12.69 -10.45 3.76
CA TYR A 176 13.96 -11.20 3.73
C TYR A 176 14.02 -12.28 2.64
N LEU A 177 12.87 -12.86 2.26
CA LEU A 177 12.82 -13.86 1.20
C LEU A 177 13.28 -13.26 -0.15
N SER A 178 12.81 -12.05 -0.47
CA SER A 178 13.26 -11.31 -1.65
C SER A 178 14.75 -11.03 -1.60
N SER A 179 15.26 -10.55 -0.45
CA SER A 179 16.69 -10.23 -0.30
C SER A 179 17.57 -11.47 -0.41
N TYR A 180 17.13 -12.59 0.14
CA TYR A 180 17.81 -13.86 0.00
C TYR A 180 17.88 -14.30 -1.46
N MET A 181 16.76 -14.23 -2.19
CA MET A 181 16.71 -14.72 -3.57
C MET A 181 17.33 -13.79 -4.60
N THR A 182 17.28 -12.47 -4.41
CA THR A 182 17.68 -11.50 -5.44
C THR A 182 18.94 -10.72 -5.07
N GLY A 183 19.36 -10.75 -3.80
CA GLY A 183 20.37 -9.86 -3.26
C GLY A 183 19.88 -8.44 -3.02
N GLU A 184 18.61 -8.13 -3.32
CA GLU A 184 18.04 -6.79 -3.21
C GLU A 184 16.96 -6.71 -2.14
N SER A 185 17.01 -5.63 -1.34
CA SER A 185 15.99 -5.35 -0.34
C SER A 185 14.80 -4.65 -0.97
N PRO A 186 13.57 -5.15 -0.82
CA PRO A 186 12.38 -4.44 -1.30
C PRO A 186 12.18 -3.07 -0.67
N ASN A 187 12.79 -2.83 0.50
CA ASN A 187 12.82 -1.51 1.12
C ASN A 187 13.51 -0.48 0.21
N THR A 188 14.63 -0.84 -0.43
CA THR A 188 15.45 0.07 -1.24
C THR A 188 15.50 -0.24 -2.72
N ALA A 189 14.92 -1.35 -3.18
CA ALA A 189 14.69 -1.64 -4.60
C ALA A 189 13.22 -1.44 -5.02
N GLY A 190 12.32 -1.20 -4.07
CA GLY A 190 10.93 -0.81 -4.35
C GLY A 190 10.04 -1.94 -4.85
N ALA A 191 10.56 -3.16 -4.96
CA ALA A 191 9.87 -4.34 -5.46
C ALA A 191 10.25 -5.60 -4.69
N CYS A 192 9.29 -6.49 -4.44
CA CYS A 192 9.55 -7.84 -3.90
C CYS A 192 10.20 -8.77 -4.92
N SER A 193 10.01 -8.47 -6.21
CA SER A 193 10.59 -9.21 -7.33
C SER A 193 11.00 -8.19 -8.38
N PRO A 194 12.23 -7.66 -8.31
CA PRO A 194 12.69 -6.67 -9.27
C PRO A 194 12.68 -7.25 -10.70
N ALA A 195 12.14 -6.50 -11.66
CA ALA A 195 11.87 -7.01 -13.02
C ALA A 195 13.11 -7.60 -13.72
N LYS A 196 14.31 -7.10 -13.41
CA LYS A 196 15.57 -7.61 -13.97
C LYS A 196 15.90 -9.06 -13.57
N TYR A 197 15.30 -9.58 -12.49
CA TYR A 197 15.44 -10.97 -12.05
C TYR A 197 14.27 -11.85 -12.51
N VAL A 198 13.23 -11.26 -13.09
CA VAL A 198 12.03 -11.98 -13.52
C VAL A 198 12.26 -12.57 -14.91
N ARG A 199 11.92 -13.85 -15.07
CA ARG A 199 11.90 -14.54 -16.37
C ARG A 199 10.60 -15.31 -16.55
N TRP A 200 10.24 -15.45 -17.81
CA TRP A 200 9.05 -16.15 -18.27
C TRP A 200 9.52 -17.12 -19.35
N ASP A 201 9.36 -18.42 -19.10
CA ASP A 201 9.80 -19.47 -20.02
C ASP A 201 8.54 -20.20 -20.53
N GLU A 202 8.22 -20.03 -21.81
CA GLU A 202 7.10 -20.68 -22.47
C GLU A 202 7.56 -22.01 -23.09
N HIS A 203 6.81 -23.08 -22.84
CA HIS A 203 7.09 -24.42 -23.33
C HIS A 203 6.28 -24.77 -24.58
N GLU A 204 6.72 -25.79 -25.33
CA GLU A 204 6.05 -26.22 -26.57
C GLU A 204 4.61 -26.70 -26.37
N ASP A 205 4.26 -27.15 -25.15
CA ASP A 205 2.90 -27.55 -24.77
C ASP A 205 1.99 -26.37 -24.39
N GLY A 206 2.50 -25.14 -24.47
CA GLY A 206 1.82 -23.90 -24.11
C GLY A 206 1.81 -23.61 -22.61
N SER A 207 2.46 -24.44 -21.78
CA SER A 207 2.65 -24.11 -20.36
C SER A 207 3.68 -22.99 -20.19
N LEU A 208 3.54 -22.24 -19.10
CA LEU A 208 4.38 -21.07 -18.81
C LEU A 208 5.03 -21.20 -17.43
N GLU A 209 6.35 -21.13 -17.36
CA GLU A 209 7.06 -20.99 -16.09
C GLU A 209 7.33 -19.52 -15.78
N SER A 210 7.12 -19.15 -14.52
CA SER A 210 7.61 -17.90 -13.97
C SER A 210 8.79 -18.15 -13.04
N ARG A 211 9.85 -17.35 -13.21
CA ARG A 211 11.08 -17.48 -12.44
C ARG A 211 11.50 -16.17 -11.82
N LEU A 212 12.13 -16.27 -10.65
CA LEU A 212 12.80 -15.16 -9.97
C LEU A 212 14.24 -15.56 -9.66
N ASN A 213 15.19 -14.84 -10.24
CA ASN A 213 16.63 -15.14 -10.14
C ASN A 213 16.96 -16.62 -10.43
N ASN A 214 16.43 -17.12 -11.56
CA ASN A 214 16.53 -18.51 -12.02
C ASN A 214 15.85 -19.57 -11.13
N ILE A 215 15.15 -19.19 -10.08
CA ILE A 215 14.36 -20.10 -9.24
C ILE A 215 12.95 -20.18 -9.80
N LEU A 216 12.42 -21.40 -9.96
CA LEU A 216 11.02 -21.62 -10.35
C LEU A 216 10.09 -21.14 -9.24
N ILE A 217 9.20 -20.21 -9.59
CA ILE A 217 8.19 -19.68 -8.68
C ILE A 217 6.83 -20.34 -8.95
N ASP A 218 6.50 -20.53 -10.22
CA ASP A 218 5.21 -21.10 -10.60
C ASP A 218 5.23 -21.65 -12.04
N THR A 219 4.35 -22.63 -12.33
CA THR A 219 4.11 -23.20 -13.65
C THR A 219 2.61 -23.13 -13.97
N PHE A 220 2.24 -22.37 -14.98
CA PHE A 220 0.86 -22.12 -15.38
C PHE A 220 0.46 -23.00 -16.56
N ALA A 221 -0.78 -23.52 -16.54
CA ALA A 221 -1.37 -24.17 -17.70
C ALA A 221 -1.68 -23.15 -18.83
N PRO A 222 -1.85 -23.58 -20.09
CA PRO A 222 -2.03 -22.67 -21.23
C PRO A 222 -3.17 -21.64 -21.11
N ASN A 223 -4.20 -21.91 -20.31
CA ASN A 223 -5.35 -21.03 -20.10
C ASN A 223 -5.43 -20.48 -18.67
N GLU A 224 -4.38 -20.65 -17.87
CA GLU A 224 -4.30 -20.16 -16.51
C GLU A 224 -3.72 -18.74 -16.49
N THR A 225 -4.33 -17.84 -15.72
CA THR A 225 -3.84 -16.47 -15.59
C THR A 225 -2.56 -16.45 -14.77
N ALA A 226 -1.45 -16.07 -15.40
CA ALA A 226 -0.17 -15.96 -14.73
C ALA A 226 -0.09 -14.73 -13.81
N GLY A 227 0.23 -14.96 -12.53
CA GLY A 227 0.53 -13.92 -11.56
C GLY A 227 1.98 -13.43 -11.67
N TYR A 228 2.26 -12.18 -11.32
CA TYR A 228 3.64 -11.68 -11.27
C TYR A 228 4.45 -12.50 -10.26
N PRO A 229 5.69 -12.96 -10.59
CA PRO A 229 6.43 -13.94 -9.80
C PRO A 229 6.93 -13.36 -8.48
N THR A 230 6.01 -13.23 -7.53
CA THR A 230 6.24 -12.79 -6.17
C THR A 230 6.48 -14.03 -5.34
N LEU A 231 7.65 -14.09 -4.70
CA LEU A 231 8.09 -15.30 -4.02
C LEU A 231 7.10 -15.86 -2.99
N CYS A 232 6.44 -15.01 -2.21
CA CYS A 232 5.46 -15.45 -1.23
C CYS A 232 4.14 -15.95 -1.84
N LYS A 233 3.99 -15.90 -3.16
CA LYS A 233 2.79 -16.26 -3.90
C LYS A 233 3.02 -17.37 -4.93
N GLY A 234 4.21 -17.97 -4.97
CA GLY A 234 4.50 -19.11 -5.83
C GLY A 234 3.85 -20.41 -5.33
N ARG A 235 3.86 -21.43 -6.20
CA ARG A 235 3.51 -22.81 -5.83
C ARG A 235 4.78 -23.57 -5.43
N PHE A 236 4.74 -24.22 -4.28
CA PHE A 236 5.86 -24.99 -3.73
C PHE A 236 5.44 -26.42 -3.43
N THR A 237 6.36 -27.37 -3.61
CA THR A 237 6.15 -28.75 -3.21
C THR A 237 6.48 -28.90 -1.72
N VAL A 238 5.47 -29.27 -0.92
CA VAL A 238 5.60 -29.52 0.52
C VAL A 238 5.12 -30.95 0.78
N GLY A 239 6.06 -31.86 1.04
CA GLY A 239 5.74 -33.30 1.08
C GLY A 239 5.38 -33.80 -0.31
N GLU A 240 4.16 -34.33 -0.48
CA GLU A 240 3.66 -34.88 -1.75
C GLU A 240 2.80 -33.86 -2.53
N ASP A 241 2.43 -32.73 -1.90
CA ASP A 241 1.50 -31.76 -2.46
C ASP A 241 2.22 -30.54 -3.03
N THR A 242 1.71 -30.01 -4.16
CA THR A 242 2.15 -28.74 -4.75
C THR A 242 1.04 -27.71 -4.72
N TYR A 243 1.23 -26.63 -3.97
CA TYR A 243 0.23 -25.59 -3.73
C TYR A 243 0.88 -24.27 -3.29
N HIS A 244 0.10 -23.21 -3.13
CA HIS A 244 0.57 -21.93 -2.60
C HIS A 244 0.84 -22.04 -1.09
N ALA A 245 2.04 -22.51 -0.73
CA ALA A 245 2.39 -22.83 0.65
C ALA A 245 2.46 -21.62 1.60
N LEU A 246 2.61 -20.40 1.05
CA LEU A 246 2.78 -19.18 1.82
C LEU A 246 1.54 -18.28 1.76
N GLU A 247 1.12 -17.87 0.56
CA GLU A 247 -0.07 -17.06 0.33
C GLU A 247 -0.57 -17.25 -1.10
N GLU A 248 -1.89 -17.20 -1.27
CA GLU A 248 -2.52 -17.25 -2.59
C GLU A 248 -2.29 -15.93 -3.36
N PRO A 249 -2.27 -15.93 -4.70
CA PRO A 249 -2.11 -14.72 -5.51
C PRO A 249 -3.38 -13.86 -5.51
N THR A 250 -3.75 -13.33 -4.35
CA THR A 250 -4.98 -12.57 -4.11
C THR A 250 -4.69 -11.10 -3.78
N SER A 251 -5.73 -10.28 -3.86
CA SER A 251 -5.71 -8.89 -3.35
C SER A 251 -6.57 -8.72 -2.10
N LEU A 252 -6.11 -7.89 -1.17
CA LEU A 252 -6.92 -7.45 -0.04
C LEU A 252 -8.15 -6.71 -0.56
N ASN A 253 -9.31 -6.98 0.01
CA ASN A 253 -10.55 -6.23 -0.24
C ASN A 253 -11.39 -6.17 1.04
N THR A 254 -11.37 -5.05 1.76
CA THR A 254 -12.09 -4.88 3.03
C THR A 254 -13.48 -4.26 2.87
N LEU A 255 -14.05 -4.27 1.66
CA LEU A 255 -15.29 -3.54 1.37
C LEU A 255 -16.47 -4.05 2.21
N SER A 256 -16.52 -5.35 2.51
CA SER A 256 -17.50 -5.94 3.43
C SER A 256 -17.30 -5.55 4.90
N LEU A 257 -16.11 -5.07 5.29
CA LEU A 257 -15.79 -4.63 6.64
C LEU A 257 -16.09 -3.14 6.88
N LEU A 258 -16.52 -2.40 5.86
CA LEU A 258 -16.81 -0.96 5.95
C LEU A 258 -17.68 -0.57 7.16
N PRO A 259 -18.81 -1.27 7.47
CA PRO A 259 -19.62 -0.91 8.63
C PRO A 259 -18.88 -1.06 9.95
N GLU A 260 -18.04 -2.09 10.06
CA GLU A 260 -17.25 -2.35 11.26
C GLU A 260 -16.11 -1.35 11.41
N LEU A 261 -15.37 -1.08 10.33
CA LEU A 261 -14.32 -0.05 10.30
C LEU A 261 -14.89 1.33 10.64
N HIS A 262 -16.06 1.67 10.11
CA HIS A 262 -16.75 2.92 10.43
C HIS A 262 -17.12 2.99 11.91
N LYS A 263 -17.71 1.91 12.45
CA LYS A 263 -18.12 1.82 13.85
C LYS A 263 -16.95 1.96 14.83
N GLU A 264 -15.80 1.39 14.50
CA GLU A 264 -14.60 1.48 15.35
C GLU A 264 -13.82 2.80 15.13
N GLY A 265 -14.35 3.75 14.35
CA GLY A 265 -13.74 5.08 14.23
C GLY A 265 -12.50 5.13 13.34
N ILE A 266 -12.30 4.16 12.44
CA ILE A 266 -11.21 4.22 11.46
C ILE A 266 -11.44 5.40 10.52
N VAL A 267 -10.50 6.35 10.52
CA VAL A 267 -10.72 7.65 9.88
C VAL A 267 -10.37 7.65 8.41
N SER A 268 -9.49 6.76 7.96
CA SER A 268 -8.97 6.72 6.59
C SER A 268 -8.86 5.31 6.03
N LEU A 269 -9.20 5.18 4.75
CA LEU A 269 -9.06 3.99 3.93
C LEU A 269 -8.03 4.24 2.84
N LYS A 270 -6.91 3.53 2.94
CA LYS A 270 -5.81 3.61 1.99
C LYS A 270 -5.92 2.55 0.92
N ILE A 271 -5.80 2.98 -0.33
CA ILE A 271 -5.68 2.07 -1.48
C ILE A 271 -4.20 1.85 -1.82
N GLU A 272 -3.80 0.60 -2.07
CA GLU A 272 -2.48 0.26 -2.61
C GLU A 272 -2.50 0.25 -4.14
N GLY A 273 -1.36 0.60 -4.76
CA GLY A 273 -1.18 0.46 -6.21
C GLY A 273 -0.67 1.71 -6.90
N ARG A 274 0.36 2.39 -6.38
CA ARG A 274 0.99 3.55 -7.06
C ARG A 274 1.48 3.21 -8.48
N GLN A 275 1.80 1.95 -8.71
CA GLN A 275 2.23 1.40 -9.99
C GLN A 275 1.13 1.05 -10.98
N ARG A 276 -0.13 1.25 -10.61
CA ARG A 276 -1.27 0.90 -11.46
C ARG A 276 -1.61 2.02 -12.43
N SER A 277 -2.30 1.66 -13.51
CA SER A 277 -2.67 2.60 -14.57
C SER A 277 -3.70 3.63 -14.08
N PRO A 278 -3.81 4.79 -14.74
CA PRO A 278 -4.86 5.77 -14.41
C PRO A 278 -6.28 5.19 -14.50
N ALA A 279 -6.53 4.28 -15.44
CA ALA A 279 -7.83 3.60 -15.58
C ALA A 279 -8.16 2.71 -14.37
N TYR A 280 -7.18 1.94 -13.88
CA TYR A 280 -7.31 1.16 -12.65
C TYR A 280 -7.64 2.09 -11.47
N VAL A 281 -6.89 3.19 -11.32
CA VAL A 281 -7.07 4.14 -10.20
C VAL A 281 -8.46 4.78 -10.26
N ALA A 282 -8.93 5.18 -11.44
CA ALA A 282 -10.27 5.75 -11.62
C ALA A 282 -11.39 4.77 -11.21
N GLN A 283 -11.36 3.54 -11.73
CA GLN A 283 -12.38 2.53 -11.44
C GLN A 283 -12.43 2.19 -9.96
N LEU A 284 -11.27 1.94 -9.36
CA LEU A 284 -11.18 1.59 -7.95
C LEU A 284 -11.65 2.75 -7.06
N THR A 285 -11.18 3.98 -7.33
CA THR A 285 -11.58 5.16 -6.56
C THR A 285 -13.09 5.36 -6.59
N ARG A 286 -13.70 5.20 -7.77
CA ARG A 286 -15.15 5.33 -7.95
C ARG A 286 -15.94 4.30 -7.11
N VAL A 287 -15.53 3.03 -7.15
CA VAL A 287 -16.18 1.97 -6.37
C VAL A 287 -16.08 2.26 -4.87
N TRP A 288 -14.88 2.59 -4.39
CA TRP A 288 -14.67 2.87 -2.97
C TRP A 288 -15.39 4.14 -2.51
N ARG A 289 -15.43 5.19 -3.35
CA ARG A 289 -16.19 6.40 -3.04
C ARG A 289 -17.68 6.09 -2.83
N GLN A 290 -18.28 5.34 -3.76
CA GLN A 290 -19.68 4.93 -3.66
C GLN A 290 -19.93 4.07 -2.41
N ALA A 291 -19.01 3.16 -2.08
CA ALA A 291 -19.14 2.31 -0.90
C ALA A 291 -19.03 3.12 0.41
N ILE A 292 -18.09 4.07 0.48
CA ILE A 292 -17.93 4.96 1.65
C ILE A 292 -19.16 5.87 1.79
N ASP A 293 -19.65 6.47 0.72
CA ASP A 293 -20.82 7.34 0.78
C ASP A 293 -22.05 6.56 1.26
N LYS A 294 -22.21 5.31 0.81
CA LYS A 294 -23.31 4.44 1.23
C LYS A 294 -23.21 4.06 2.71
N VAL A 295 -22.02 3.68 3.22
CA VAL A 295 -21.89 3.30 4.64
C VAL A 295 -22.04 4.50 5.57
N LEU A 296 -21.64 5.71 5.13
CA LEU A 296 -21.82 6.94 5.92
C LEU A 296 -23.28 7.39 5.95
N ALA A 297 -24.05 7.14 4.88
CA ALA A 297 -25.47 7.49 4.81
C ALA A 297 -26.36 6.53 5.62
N ASP A 298 -26.10 5.22 5.52
CA ASP A 298 -26.88 4.18 6.22
C ASP A 298 -26.00 2.97 6.59
N PRO A 299 -25.27 3.03 7.71
CA PRO A 299 -24.38 1.96 8.13
C PRO A 299 -25.14 0.68 8.53
N ALA A 300 -26.40 0.80 8.97
CA ALA A 300 -27.20 -0.34 9.44
C ALA A 300 -27.67 -1.24 8.28
N ASN A 301 -27.95 -0.63 7.11
CA ASN A 301 -28.38 -1.36 5.91
C ASN A 301 -27.30 -1.41 4.82
N PHE A 302 -26.04 -1.18 5.18
CA PHE A 302 -24.95 -1.29 4.22
C PHE A 302 -24.86 -2.72 3.68
N ALA A 303 -24.89 -2.84 2.35
CA ALA A 303 -24.65 -4.08 1.63
C ALA A 303 -23.74 -3.82 0.43
N VAL A 304 -22.77 -4.71 0.27
CA VAL A 304 -21.85 -4.72 -0.88
C VAL A 304 -22.66 -4.96 -2.15
N GLN A 305 -22.53 -4.06 -3.13
CA GLN A 305 -23.21 -4.24 -4.41
C GLN A 305 -22.48 -5.27 -5.28
N PRO A 306 -23.19 -6.14 -6.00
CA PRO A 306 -22.58 -7.14 -6.88
C PRO A 306 -21.59 -6.54 -7.89
N ASP A 307 -21.95 -5.41 -8.51
CA ASP A 307 -21.11 -4.74 -9.51
C ASP A 307 -19.78 -4.22 -8.94
N TRP A 308 -19.77 -3.84 -7.65
CA TRP A 308 -18.54 -3.45 -6.96
C TRP A 308 -17.59 -4.64 -6.83
N ASN A 309 -18.10 -5.79 -6.41
CA ASN A 309 -17.30 -7.01 -6.31
C ASN A 309 -16.79 -7.48 -7.66
N THR A 310 -17.64 -7.48 -8.70
CA THR A 310 -17.22 -7.86 -10.06
C THR A 310 -16.10 -6.95 -10.57
N THR A 311 -16.25 -5.63 -10.37
CA THR A 311 -15.22 -4.66 -10.75
C THR A 311 -13.91 -4.90 -9.99
N LEU A 312 -13.97 -5.03 -8.66
CA LEU A 312 -12.78 -5.21 -7.83
C LEU A 312 -12.10 -6.56 -8.06
N ALA A 313 -12.86 -7.62 -8.33
CA ALA A 313 -12.31 -8.92 -8.71
C ALA A 313 -11.53 -8.82 -10.03
N GLY A 314 -12.07 -8.14 -11.05
CA GLY A 314 -11.36 -7.92 -12.32
C GLY A 314 -10.09 -7.07 -12.20
N LEU A 315 -9.95 -6.29 -11.13
CA LEU A 315 -8.77 -5.49 -10.83
C LEU A 315 -7.78 -6.20 -9.89
N SER A 316 -8.17 -7.33 -9.30
CA SER A 316 -7.37 -8.05 -8.32
C SER A 316 -6.34 -8.98 -8.97
N GLU A 317 -5.23 -9.18 -8.28
CA GLU A 317 -4.28 -10.25 -8.56
C GLU A 317 -5.00 -11.60 -8.56
N GLY A 318 -4.72 -12.46 -9.55
CA GLY A 318 -5.36 -13.76 -9.70
C GLY A 318 -6.88 -13.71 -9.92
N SER A 319 -7.46 -12.53 -10.15
CA SER A 319 -8.91 -12.31 -10.18
C SER A 319 -9.64 -12.74 -8.90
N GLN A 320 -8.93 -12.76 -7.77
CA GLN A 320 -9.45 -13.18 -6.48
C GLN A 320 -9.13 -12.17 -5.38
N THR A 321 -10.04 -12.05 -4.42
CA THR A 321 -9.87 -11.16 -3.26
C THR A 321 -9.93 -11.91 -1.94
N THR A 322 -9.25 -11.37 -0.94
CA THR A 322 -9.17 -11.92 0.42
C THR A 322 -9.38 -10.82 1.45
N LEU A 323 -9.83 -11.20 2.65
CA LEU A 323 -9.77 -10.36 3.84
C LEU A 323 -8.41 -10.44 4.54
N GLY A 324 -7.51 -11.33 4.11
CA GLY A 324 -6.21 -11.53 4.73
C GLY A 324 -6.34 -11.83 6.23
N ALA A 325 -5.54 -11.14 7.05
CA ALA A 325 -5.56 -11.33 8.50
C ALA A 325 -6.88 -10.91 9.16
N TYR A 326 -7.68 -10.03 8.55
CA TYR A 326 -8.94 -9.57 9.14
C TYR A 326 -9.95 -10.70 9.38
N HIS A 327 -9.90 -11.76 8.57
CA HIS A 327 -10.79 -12.93 8.70
C HIS A 327 -10.23 -14.03 9.62
N ARG A 328 -8.95 -13.99 10.00
CA ARG A 328 -8.33 -15.09 10.76
C ARG A 328 -9.01 -15.23 12.14
N LYS A 329 -9.76 -16.33 12.31
CA LYS A 329 -10.48 -16.69 13.55
C LYS A 329 -9.58 -17.30 14.63
N TRP A 330 -8.34 -17.65 14.29
CA TRP A 330 -7.41 -18.29 15.21
C TRP A 330 -6.89 -17.28 16.23
N LYS A 331 -7.06 -17.63 17.50
CA LYS A 331 -6.68 -16.87 18.70
C LYS A 331 -5.25 -17.22 19.12
#